data_AF-A0A1G2YUK5-F1
#
_entry.id   AF-A0A1G2YUK5-F1
#
_cell.length_a   1.000
_cell.length_b   1.000
_cell.length_c   1.000
_cell.angle_alpha   90.00
_cell.angle_beta   90.00
_cell.angle_gamma   90.00
#
_symmetry.space_group_name_H-M   'P 1'
#
loop_
_entity.id
_entity.type
_entity.pdbx_description
1 polymer ?
#
loop_
_entity_poly.entity_id
_entity_poly.type
_entity_poly.pdbx_seq_one_letter_code
_entity_poly.pdbx_strand_id
1 'polypeptide(L)'
;MNGKWSKFAVAAVVALAVIGGLSLFTGNGSGKVYARVIDQLHKAQTLTYSIITRTGQENMPTVRMNIAFKTVGDTGWLRTATADGYVTVVEATQDGVKGISLVPATKSYVAFEMAHVPDDPGKDPWATVEQLRALPAQADEALGRKEFDGRKLEGYRVHNEDTTTTVWIDPKTGELTRAELAFADAPGMDMILSDIQVDVPLDDALFSLTPPEGYQPVQVAADVSTVTEKDFIEYLRLWSSWTVDGSFPPTVSGTEIARIAIEMGRDGRFRSPLAPGYDATQQQNIMFRGMTFIATVPSGTWRYAGQNVAFGDPATPIFWYQPQGSPTWRVIYADLHVGEVAPGDLPK
;
A
#
# COMPACT_ATOMS: atom_id res chain seq x y z
N MET A 1 79.90 -1.85 -15.50
CA MET A 1 80.19 -2.34 -14.13
C MET A 1 79.00 -2.03 -13.24
N ASN A 2 78.36 -3.09 -12.72
CA ASN A 2 77.70 -3.28 -11.42
C ASN A 2 76.90 -2.11 -10.81
N GLY A 3 75.65 -2.21 -10.37
CA GLY A 3 74.72 -3.31 -10.01
C GLY A 3 73.54 -2.62 -9.26
N LYS A 4 72.41 -3.19 -8.83
CA LYS A 4 71.76 -4.51 -8.72
C LYS A 4 70.23 -4.20 -8.73
N TRP A 5 69.39 -4.99 -9.39
CA TRP A 5 68.34 -5.85 -8.77
C TRP A 5 67.92 -5.39 -7.35
N SER A 6 66.65 -5.13 -6.99
CA SER A 6 65.37 -5.77 -7.37
C SER A 6 64.22 -5.05 -6.64
N LYS A 7 63.02 -5.01 -7.23
CA LYS A 7 61.77 -5.55 -6.65
C LYS A 7 60.69 -5.56 -7.74
N PHE A 8 60.05 -6.71 -7.85
CA PHE A 8 59.04 -7.07 -8.84
C PHE A 8 57.68 -6.42 -8.56
N ALA A 9 56.90 -6.36 -9.64
CA ALA A 9 55.45 -6.55 -9.73
C ALA A 9 54.53 -5.45 -9.17
N VAL A 10 53.99 -4.63 -10.07
CA VAL A 10 52.54 -4.45 -10.23
C VAL A 10 52.24 -4.33 -11.73
N ALA A 11 52.10 -5.48 -12.39
CA ALA A 11 51.38 -5.59 -13.65
C ALA A 11 49.94 -6.00 -13.31
N ALA A 12 48.98 -5.43 -14.05
CA ALA A 12 47.60 -5.91 -14.19
C ALA A 12 46.68 -5.88 -12.95
N VAL A 13 46.11 -4.71 -12.63
CA VAL A 13 44.81 -4.66 -11.90
C VAL A 13 43.81 -3.67 -12.53
N VAL A 14 44.26 -2.64 -13.26
CA VAL A 14 43.33 -1.60 -13.74
C VAL A 14 42.65 -1.94 -15.08
N ALA A 15 43.14 -2.93 -15.85
CA ALA A 15 42.53 -3.33 -17.12
C ALA A 15 41.47 -4.45 -16.98
N LEU A 16 41.33 -5.10 -15.81
CA LEU A 16 40.30 -6.13 -15.57
C LEU A 16 39.02 -5.58 -14.93
N ALA A 17 39.04 -4.37 -14.35
CA ALA A 17 37.83 -3.75 -13.81
C ALA A 17 36.92 -3.16 -14.91
N VAL A 18 37.49 -2.66 -16.00
CA VAL A 18 36.70 -2.12 -17.13
C VAL A 18 36.25 -3.22 -18.10
N ILE A 19 37.01 -4.32 -18.22
CA ILE A 19 36.58 -5.48 -19.00
C ILE A 19 35.60 -6.35 -18.19
N GLY A 20 35.75 -6.47 -16.86
CA GLY A 20 34.79 -7.16 -15.99
C GLY A 20 33.43 -6.47 -15.86
N GLY A 21 33.38 -5.14 -16.01
CA GLY A 21 32.13 -4.36 -16.03
C GLY A 21 31.40 -4.40 -17.39
N LEU A 22 32.10 -4.70 -18.49
CA LEU A 22 31.52 -4.78 -19.83
C LEU A 22 31.35 -6.22 -20.35
N SER A 23 31.98 -7.22 -19.74
CA SER A 23 31.85 -8.64 -20.13
C SER A 23 30.76 -9.42 -19.37
N LEU A 24 30.08 -8.81 -18.40
CA LEU A 24 28.89 -9.42 -17.77
C LEU A 24 27.62 -9.29 -18.62
N PHE A 25 27.64 -8.53 -19.72
CA PHE A 25 26.52 -8.40 -20.66
C PHE A 25 26.71 -9.15 -21.98
N THR A 26 27.72 -10.01 -22.09
CA THR A 26 27.90 -10.93 -23.23
C THR A 26 27.74 -12.38 -22.77
N GLY A 27 26.54 -12.75 -22.34
CA GLY A 27 26.24 -14.10 -21.87
C GLY A 27 24.74 -14.44 -21.92
N ASN A 28 24.30 -14.97 -23.06
CA ASN A 28 23.14 -15.86 -23.25
C ASN A 28 21.84 -15.59 -22.46
N GLY A 29 20.91 -14.88 -23.10
CA GLY A 29 19.46 -15.14 -22.96
C GLY A 29 18.75 -14.55 -21.74
N SER A 30 19.39 -14.39 -20.59
CA SER A 30 18.76 -13.93 -19.35
C SER A 30 18.14 -12.53 -19.48
N GLY A 31 18.89 -11.54 -19.96
CA GLY A 31 18.36 -10.19 -20.23
C GLY A 31 17.22 -10.18 -21.26
N LYS A 32 17.19 -11.14 -22.20
CA LYS A 32 16.09 -11.30 -23.17
C LYS A 32 14.83 -11.92 -22.54
N VAL A 33 15.00 -12.79 -21.53
CA VAL A 33 13.88 -13.37 -20.77
C VAL A 33 13.21 -12.28 -19.95
N TYR A 34 13.99 -11.51 -19.19
CA TYR A 34 13.47 -10.37 -18.43
C TYR A 34 12.73 -9.37 -19.32
N ALA A 35 13.39 -8.86 -20.38
CA ALA A 35 12.79 -7.85 -21.25
C ALA A 35 11.47 -8.31 -21.89
N ARG A 36 11.35 -9.59 -22.24
CA ARG A 36 10.10 -10.16 -22.79
C ARG A 36 8.97 -10.15 -21.76
N VAL A 37 9.26 -10.53 -20.51
CA VAL A 37 8.26 -10.57 -19.44
C VAL A 37 7.78 -9.17 -19.10
N ILE A 38 8.69 -8.20 -19.04
CA ILE A 38 8.31 -6.81 -18.80
C ILE A 38 7.50 -6.24 -19.97
N ASP A 39 7.86 -6.55 -21.22
CA ASP A 39 7.05 -6.15 -22.39
C ASP A 39 5.63 -6.73 -22.36
N GLN A 40 5.46 -7.96 -21.87
CA GLN A 40 4.13 -8.55 -21.63
C GLN A 40 3.38 -7.80 -20.53
N LEU A 41 4.04 -7.51 -19.41
CA LEU A 41 3.44 -6.80 -18.27
C LEU A 41 3.01 -5.38 -18.63
N HIS A 42 3.78 -4.67 -19.46
CA HIS A 42 3.44 -3.32 -19.96
C HIS A 42 2.15 -3.32 -20.78
N LYS A 43 1.99 -4.34 -21.62
CA LYS A 43 0.84 -4.51 -22.53
C LYS A 43 -0.36 -5.19 -21.88
N ALA A 44 -0.19 -5.69 -20.66
CA ALA A 44 -1.18 -6.48 -19.98
C ALA A 44 -2.48 -5.70 -19.78
N GLN A 45 -3.59 -6.29 -20.19
CA GLN A 45 -4.93 -5.80 -19.94
C GLN A 45 -5.56 -6.43 -18.70
N THR A 46 -5.08 -7.60 -18.29
CA THR A 46 -5.49 -8.23 -17.04
C THR A 46 -4.28 -8.70 -16.24
N LEU A 47 -4.43 -8.63 -14.91
CA LEU A 47 -3.41 -9.09 -13.98
C LEU A 47 -4.09 -9.64 -12.73
N THR A 48 -3.67 -10.82 -12.27
CA THR A 48 -4.06 -11.34 -10.95
C THR A 48 -2.84 -11.77 -10.16
N TYR A 49 -2.88 -11.57 -8.85
CA TYR A 49 -1.79 -11.98 -7.95
C TYR A 49 -2.26 -11.97 -6.50
N SER A 50 -1.52 -12.68 -5.66
CA SER A 50 -1.60 -12.58 -4.20
C SER A 50 -0.53 -11.61 -3.72
N ILE A 51 -0.88 -10.69 -2.82
CA ILE A 51 0.05 -9.89 -2.04
C ILE A 51 0.18 -10.47 -0.65
N ILE A 52 1.42 -10.52 -0.16
CA ILE A 52 1.79 -10.83 1.21
C ILE A 52 2.57 -9.61 1.71
N THR A 53 1.95 -8.82 2.56
CA THR A 53 2.63 -7.68 3.22
C THR A 53 3.25 -8.16 4.51
N ARG A 54 4.57 -8.04 4.62
CA ARG A 54 5.30 -8.23 5.87
C ARG A 54 5.50 -6.87 6.50
N THR A 55 5.30 -6.83 7.82
CA THR A 55 5.64 -5.64 8.60
C THR A 55 6.93 -5.92 9.36
N GLY A 56 7.69 -4.88 9.70
CA GLY A 56 8.87 -5.01 10.55
C GLY A 56 8.57 -5.39 12.00
N GLN A 57 7.29 -5.60 12.37
CA GLN A 57 6.87 -6.01 13.71
C GLN A 57 6.56 -7.52 13.74
N GLU A 58 7.24 -8.27 14.62
CA GLU A 58 7.11 -9.74 14.74
C GLU A 58 5.68 -10.23 15.03
N ASN A 59 4.85 -9.39 15.65
CA ASN A 59 3.51 -9.78 16.12
C ASN A 59 2.37 -9.37 15.18
N MET A 60 2.65 -8.68 14.07
CA MET A 60 1.61 -8.28 13.13
C MET A 60 1.34 -9.40 12.12
N PRO A 61 0.08 -9.81 11.94
CA PRO A 61 -0.24 -10.88 11.01
C PRO A 61 0.10 -10.46 9.58
N THR A 62 0.73 -11.37 8.86
CA THR A 62 0.95 -11.23 7.42
C THR A 62 -0.41 -11.22 6.72
N VAL A 63 -0.74 -10.13 6.04
CA VAL A 63 -2.00 -10.01 5.31
C VAL A 63 -1.80 -10.61 3.93
N ARG A 64 -2.57 -11.66 3.61
CA ARG A 64 -2.73 -12.14 2.25
C ARG A 64 -3.94 -11.46 1.60
N MET A 65 -3.71 -10.81 0.47
CA MET A 65 -4.76 -10.16 -0.32
C MET A 65 -4.67 -10.62 -1.77
N ASN A 66 -5.80 -11.01 -2.35
CA ASN A 66 -5.90 -11.35 -3.76
C ASN A 66 -6.29 -10.10 -4.54
N ILE A 67 -5.55 -9.83 -5.60
CA ILE A 67 -5.80 -8.74 -6.54
C ILE A 67 -6.25 -9.33 -7.87
N ALA A 68 -7.26 -8.72 -8.46
CA ALA A 68 -7.57 -8.87 -9.88
C ALA A 68 -7.72 -7.48 -10.49
N PHE A 69 -7.07 -7.26 -11.62
CA PHE A 69 -7.03 -6.01 -12.36
C PHE A 69 -7.48 -6.27 -13.80
N LYS A 70 -8.21 -5.31 -14.37
CA LYS A 70 -8.63 -5.31 -15.77
C LYS A 70 -8.64 -3.89 -16.31
N THR A 71 -8.22 -3.68 -17.55
CA THR A 71 -8.38 -2.41 -18.29
C THR A 71 -9.04 -2.64 -19.63
N VAL A 72 -9.97 -1.76 -19.99
CA VAL A 72 -10.62 -1.72 -21.31
C VAL A 72 -10.71 -0.26 -21.75
N GLY A 73 -9.94 0.11 -22.77
CA GLY A 73 -9.78 1.52 -23.15
C GLY A 73 -9.18 2.33 -22.01
N ASP A 74 -9.80 3.45 -21.67
CA ASP A 74 -9.39 4.34 -20.58
C ASP A 74 -10.04 4.00 -19.24
N THR A 75 -10.78 2.89 -19.15
CA THR A 75 -11.41 2.42 -17.91
C THR A 75 -10.61 1.30 -17.27
N GLY A 76 -10.32 1.45 -15.98
CA GLY A 76 -9.66 0.43 -15.15
C GLY A 76 -10.60 -0.13 -14.09
N TRP A 77 -10.47 -1.43 -13.81
CA TRP A 77 -11.15 -2.11 -12.72
C TRP A 77 -10.12 -2.81 -11.84
N LEU A 78 -10.34 -2.77 -10.54
CA LEU A 78 -9.64 -3.59 -9.58
C LEU A 78 -10.62 -4.24 -8.64
N ARG A 79 -10.27 -5.44 -8.25
CA ARG A 79 -10.88 -6.16 -7.16
C ARG A 79 -9.79 -6.54 -6.18
N THR A 80 -9.99 -6.21 -4.91
CA THR A 80 -9.22 -6.74 -3.79
C THR A 80 -10.08 -7.71 -2.99
N ALA A 81 -9.48 -8.76 -2.47
CA ALA A 81 -10.14 -9.66 -1.54
C ALA A 81 -9.17 -10.20 -0.50
N THR A 82 -9.59 -10.18 0.77
CA THR A 82 -8.82 -10.72 1.89
C THR A 82 -9.35 -12.10 2.30
N ALA A 83 -8.56 -12.85 3.06
CA ALA A 83 -8.91 -14.22 3.46
C ALA A 83 -10.17 -14.34 4.34
N ASP A 84 -10.55 -13.26 5.03
CA ASP A 84 -11.79 -13.15 5.82
C ASP A 84 -13.02 -12.80 4.97
N GLY A 85 -12.85 -12.66 3.65
CA GLY A 85 -13.91 -12.48 2.68
C GLY A 85 -14.29 -11.02 2.41
N TYR A 86 -13.63 -10.04 3.04
CA TYR A 86 -13.84 -8.64 2.66
C TYR A 86 -13.41 -8.44 1.19
N VAL A 87 -14.25 -7.77 0.42
CA VAL A 87 -14.03 -7.52 -1.01
C VAL A 87 -14.25 -6.06 -1.31
N THR A 88 -13.32 -5.43 -2.02
CA THR A 88 -13.54 -4.12 -2.62
C THR A 88 -13.41 -4.24 -4.13
N VAL A 89 -14.39 -3.70 -4.85
CA VAL A 89 -14.36 -3.56 -6.30
C VAL A 89 -14.41 -2.08 -6.63
N VAL A 90 -13.52 -1.65 -7.50
CA VAL A 90 -13.40 -0.26 -7.94
C VAL A 90 -13.36 -0.23 -9.46
N GLU A 91 -14.06 0.75 -10.02
CA GLU A 91 -14.01 1.17 -11.41
C GLU A 91 -13.50 2.61 -11.45
N ALA A 92 -12.44 2.85 -12.22
CA ALA A 92 -11.84 4.16 -12.43
C ALA A 92 -11.95 4.55 -13.91
N THR A 93 -12.41 5.77 -14.17
CA THR A 93 -12.43 6.41 -15.48
C THR A 93 -11.68 7.74 -15.40
N GLN A 94 -11.54 8.44 -16.52
CA GLN A 94 -10.97 9.79 -16.54
C GLN A 94 -11.79 10.81 -15.71
N ASP A 95 -13.08 10.56 -15.51
CA ASP A 95 -14.00 11.48 -14.84
C ASP A 95 -14.08 11.26 -13.33
N GLY A 96 -13.66 10.10 -12.85
CA GLY A 96 -13.71 9.75 -11.43
C GLY A 96 -13.60 8.27 -11.14
N VAL A 97 -13.86 7.94 -9.88
CA VAL A 97 -13.74 6.59 -9.33
C VAL A 97 -15.04 6.24 -8.61
N LYS A 98 -15.58 5.06 -8.89
CA LYS A 98 -16.71 4.49 -8.15
C LYS A 98 -16.40 3.08 -7.73
N GLY A 99 -17.05 2.60 -6.68
CA GLY A 99 -16.78 1.28 -6.16
C GLY A 99 -17.79 0.79 -5.14
N ILE A 100 -17.61 -0.47 -4.77
CA ILE A 100 -18.36 -1.13 -3.71
C ILE A 100 -17.40 -1.90 -2.81
N SER A 101 -17.58 -1.76 -1.50
CA SER A 101 -16.94 -2.61 -0.50
C SER A 101 -17.98 -3.50 0.16
N LEU A 102 -17.71 -4.80 0.21
CA LEU A 102 -18.59 -5.85 0.71
C LEU A 102 -18.03 -6.38 2.02
N VAL A 103 -18.90 -6.49 3.03
CA VAL A 103 -18.59 -7.07 4.34
C VAL A 103 -19.46 -8.31 4.53
N PRO A 104 -18.98 -9.52 4.16
CA PRO A 104 -19.81 -10.73 4.22
C PRO A 104 -20.29 -11.10 5.61
N ALA A 105 -19.47 -10.83 6.63
CA ALA A 105 -19.79 -11.15 8.02
C ALA A 105 -21.12 -10.54 8.49
N THR A 106 -21.46 -9.35 7.98
CA THR A 106 -22.69 -8.62 8.32
C THR A 106 -23.68 -8.55 7.18
N LYS A 107 -23.35 -9.13 6.01
CA LYS A 107 -24.09 -8.95 4.74
C LYS A 107 -24.41 -7.48 4.50
N SER A 108 -23.39 -6.64 4.57
CA SER A 108 -23.52 -5.21 4.33
C SER A 108 -22.56 -4.74 3.26
N TYR A 109 -22.89 -3.62 2.62
CA TYR A 109 -22.03 -3.00 1.63
C TYR A 109 -21.97 -1.48 1.78
N VAL A 110 -20.85 -0.91 1.35
CA VAL A 110 -20.67 0.53 1.16
C VAL A 110 -20.43 0.76 -0.32
N ALA A 111 -21.34 1.49 -0.98
CA ALA A 111 -21.10 2.00 -2.32
C ALA A 111 -20.52 3.42 -2.21
N PHE A 112 -19.58 3.76 -3.08
CA PHE A 112 -18.95 5.08 -3.10
C PHE A 112 -18.71 5.53 -4.54
N GLU A 113 -18.73 6.84 -4.72
CA GLU A 113 -18.44 7.50 -5.99
C GLU A 113 -17.76 8.83 -5.68
N MET A 114 -16.68 9.10 -6.40
CA MET A 114 -15.85 10.29 -6.26
C MET A 114 -15.57 10.83 -7.66
N ALA A 115 -16.02 12.05 -7.93
CA ALA A 115 -15.67 12.78 -9.15
C ALA A 115 -14.43 13.64 -8.89
N HIS A 116 -13.65 13.92 -9.95
CA HIS A 116 -12.48 14.80 -9.90
C HIS A 116 -11.44 14.39 -8.83
N VAL A 117 -11.22 13.09 -8.66
CA VAL A 117 -10.21 12.58 -7.72
C VAL A 117 -8.84 13.15 -8.11
N PRO A 118 -8.14 13.88 -7.21
CA PRO A 118 -6.80 14.36 -7.49
C PRO A 118 -5.87 13.19 -7.79
N ASP A 119 -5.03 13.33 -8.81
CA ASP A 119 -3.98 12.37 -9.13
C ASP A 119 -2.93 12.39 -8.01
N ASP A 120 -3.01 11.39 -7.12
CA ASP A 120 -2.16 11.27 -5.93
C ASP A 120 -1.58 9.83 -5.87
N PRO A 121 -0.31 9.66 -6.24
CA PRO A 121 0.34 8.34 -6.29
C PRO A 121 0.31 7.56 -4.97
N GLY A 122 0.22 8.24 -3.83
CA GLY A 122 0.17 7.61 -2.50
C GLY A 122 -1.20 7.07 -2.10
N LYS A 123 -2.25 7.42 -2.86
CA LYS A 123 -3.64 6.99 -2.65
C LYS A 123 -4.19 6.18 -3.81
N ASP A 124 -3.41 6.03 -4.87
CA ASP A 124 -3.80 5.26 -6.02
C ASP A 124 -4.01 3.79 -5.60
N PRO A 125 -5.23 3.26 -5.65
CA PRO A 125 -5.46 1.85 -5.38
C PRO A 125 -4.69 0.95 -6.37
N TRP A 126 -4.20 1.51 -7.49
CA TRP A 126 -3.41 0.83 -8.51
C TRP A 126 -1.92 0.88 -8.26
N ALA A 127 -1.43 1.54 -7.20
CA ALA A 127 -0.01 1.81 -7.00
C ALA A 127 0.88 0.55 -7.19
N THR A 128 0.48 -0.61 -6.69
CA THR A 128 1.23 -1.86 -6.89
C THR A 128 1.17 -2.39 -8.33
N VAL A 129 0.03 -2.24 -9.01
CA VAL A 129 -0.12 -2.61 -10.44
C VAL A 129 0.74 -1.68 -11.30
N GLU A 130 0.65 -0.38 -11.06
CA GLU A 130 1.41 0.63 -11.79
C GLU A 130 2.91 0.48 -11.52
N GLN A 131 3.33 0.15 -10.30
CA GLN A 131 4.73 -0.12 -9.99
C GLN A 131 5.28 -1.34 -10.73
N LEU A 132 4.48 -2.40 -10.86
CA LEU A 132 4.83 -3.56 -11.68
C LEU A 132 4.92 -3.20 -13.17
N ARG A 133 3.96 -2.42 -13.68
CA ARG A 133 3.92 -1.96 -15.07
C ARG A 133 4.97 -0.89 -15.37
N ALA A 134 5.51 -0.20 -14.37
CA ALA A 134 6.57 0.79 -14.52
C ALA A 134 7.97 0.17 -14.52
N LEU A 135 8.10 -1.16 -14.36
CA LEU A 135 9.41 -1.81 -14.40
C LEU A 135 10.13 -1.51 -15.74
N PRO A 136 11.43 -1.15 -15.70
CA PRO A 136 12.18 -0.84 -16.90
C PRO A 136 12.42 -2.10 -17.74
N ALA A 137 12.62 -1.91 -19.05
CA ALA A 137 12.88 -3.00 -19.99
C ALA A 137 14.22 -3.73 -19.74
N GLN A 138 15.11 -3.15 -18.93
CA GLN A 138 16.37 -3.75 -18.50
C GLN A 138 16.46 -3.75 -16.98
N ALA A 139 16.93 -4.85 -16.41
CA ALA A 139 17.24 -4.94 -14.99
C ALA A 139 18.66 -4.42 -14.70
N ASP A 140 18.88 -3.93 -13.48
CA ASP A 140 20.21 -3.48 -13.05
C ASP A 140 21.15 -4.67 -12.79
N GLU A 141 20.60 -5.77 -12.25
CA GLU A 141 21.36 -6.93 -11.83
C GLU A 141 20.63 -8.24 -12.13
N ALA A 142 21.36 -9.24 -12.63
CA ALA A 142 20.89 -10.62 -12.70
C ALA A 142 21.38 -11.39 -11.46
N LEU A 143 20.45 -11.92 -10.68
CA LEU A 143 20.73 -12.57 -9.40
C LEU A 143 21.03 -14.07 -9.51
N GLY A 144 20.94 -14.63 -10.73
CA GLY A 144 21.07 -16.06 -10.98
C GLY A 144 19.81 -16.84 -10.62
N ARG A 145 19.96 -18.14 -10.37
CA ARG A 145 18.82 -19.05 -10.15
C ARG A 145 18.60 -19.35 -8.68
N LYS A 146 17.34 -19.36 -8.27
CA LYS A 146 16.90 -19.77 -6.92
C LYS A 146 15.68 -20.68 -7.01
N GLU A 147 15.55 -21.58 -6.04
CA GLU A 147 14.42 -22.50 -5.97
C GLU A 147 13.31 -21.94 -5.07
N PHE A 148 12.07 -21.97 -5.55
CA PHE A 148 10.86 -21.62 -4.83
C PHE A 148 9.80 -22.67 -5.12
N ASP A 149 9.23 -23.30 -4.09
CA ASP A 149 8.16 -24.30 -4.23
C ASP A 149 8.46 -25.40 -5.26
N GLY A 150 9.72 -25.85 -5.34
CA GLY A 150 10.19 -26.86 -6.30
C GLY A 150 10.43 -26.36 -7.73
N ARG A 151 10.21 -25.07 -8.02
CA ARG A 151 10.51 -24.41 -9.30
C ARG A 151 11.84 -23.67 -9.21
N LYS A 152 12.71 -23.85 -10.22
CA LYS A 152 13.94 -23.06 -10.37
C LYS A 152 13.64 -21.80 -11.17
N LEU A 153 13.65 -20.66 -10.50
CA LEU A 153 13.37 -19.34 -11.06
C LEU A 153 14.68 -18.56 -11.27
N GLU A 154 14.70 -17.69 -12.25
CA GLU A 154 15.80 -16.76 -12.52
C GLU A 154 15.43 -15.38 -11.98
N GLY A 155 16.32 -14.81 -11.16
CA GLY A 155 16.09 -13.56 -10.43
C GLY A 155 16.72 -12.36 -11.11
N TYR A 156 16.00 -11.24 -11.11
CA TYR A 156 16.47 -9.96 -11.61
C TYR A 156 16.11 -8.85 -10.63
N ARG A 157 17.00 -7.87 -10.46
CA ARG A 157 16.80 -6.75 -9.55
C ARG A 157 16.75 -5.43 -10.30
N VAL A 158 15.81 -4.60 -9.89
CA VAL A 158 15.64 -3.21 -10.32
C VAL A 158 15.62 -2.34 -9.07
N HIS A 159 16.37 -1.25 -9.10
CA HIS A 159 16.34 -0.19 -8.12
C HIS A 159 15.63 1.01 -8.76
N ASN A 160 14.55 1.42 -8.14
CA ASN A 160 13.92 2.72 -8.38
C ASN A 160 14.06 3.53 -7.10
N GLU A 161 14.16 4.86 -7.19
CA GLU A 161 14.56 5.80 -6.12
C GLU A 161 14.33 5.28 -4.68
N ASP A 162 13.08 5.00 -4.33
CA ASP A 162 12.67 4.57 -2.98
C ASP A 162 12.27 3.09 -2.87
N THR A 163 12.34 2.30 -3.96
CA THR A 163 11.96 0.88 -3.95
C THR A 163 12.94 -0.01 -4.71
N THR A 164 13.39 -1.08 -4.06
CA THR A 164 14.07 -2.19 -4.72
C THR A 164 13.07 -3.28 -5.06
N THR A 165 12.91 -3.57 -6.36
CA THR A 165 12.06 -4.66 -6.85
C THR A 165 12.92 -5.82 -7.32
N THR A 166 12.71 -7.00 -6.74
CA THR A 166 13.28 -8.26 -7.23
C THR A 166 12.19 -9.10 -7.89
N VAL A 167 12.36 -9.45 -9.16
CA VAL A 167 11.45 -10.32 -9.91
C VAL A 167 12.05 -11.70 -10.12
N TRP A 168 11.22 -12.72 -10.03
CA TRP A 168 11.60 -14.12 -10.22
C TRP A 168 10.77 -14.72 -11.35
N ILE A 169 11.45 -15.10 -12.43
CA ILE A 169 10.85 -15.56 -13.68
C ILE A 169 11.15 -17.04 -13.88
N ASP A 170 10.17 -17.83 -14.29
CA ASP A 170 10.41 -19.20 -14.72
C ASP A 170 11.07 -19.18 -16.11
N PRO A 171 12.33 -19.63 -16.25
CA PRO A 171 13.04 -19.54 -17.53
C PRO A 171 12.50 -20.51 -18.59
N LYS A 172 11.66 -21.49 -18.22
CA LYS A 172 11.05 -22.45 -19.15
C LYS A 172 9.77 -21.88 -19.76
N THR A 173 8.88 -21.32 -18.93
CA THR A 173 7.59 -20.79 -19.37
C THR A 173 7.67 -19.32 -19.76
N GLY A 174 8.65 -18.59 -19.23
CA GLY A 174 8.73 -17.14 -19.33
C GLY A 174 7.71 -16.43 -18.45
N GLU A 175 7.19 -17.08 -17.41
CA GLU A 175 6.19 -16.49 -16.52
C GLU A 175 6.85 -15.74 -15.35
N LEU A 176 6.42 -14.51 -15.11
CA LEU A 176 6.68 -13.84 -13.83
C LEU A 176 5.94 -14.61 -12.74
N THR A 177 6.69 -15.26 -11.83
CA THR A 177 6.09 -16.13 -10.80
C THR A 177 6.03 -15.43 -9.45
N ARG A 178 6.96 -14.50 -9.20
CA ARG A 178 7.06 -13.79 -7.92
C ARG A 178 7.74 -12.43 -8.10
N ALA A 179 7.28 -11.44 -7.36
CA ALA A 179 7.96 -10.16 -7.21
C ALA A 179 8.11 -9.82 -5.71
N GLU A 180 9.21 -9.19 -5.34
CA GLU A 180 9.51 -8.78 -3.97
C GLU A 180 9.87 -7.30 -4.00
N LEU A 181 9.13 -6.47 -3.29
CA LEU A 181 9.35 -5.03 -3.19
C LEU A 181 9.84 -4.73 -1.78
N ALA A 182 10.98 -4.04 -1.70
CA ALA A 182 11.56 -3.55 -0.46
C ALA A 182 11.68 -2.02 -0.54
N PHE A 183 11.18 -1.33 0.49
CA PHE A 183 11.10 0.13 0.53
C PHE A 183 12.26 0.70 1.35
N ALA A 184 12.97 1.68 0.79
CA ALA A 184 14.18 2.23 1.41
C ALA A 184 13.88 3.00 2.71
N ASP A 185 12.73 3.68 2.75
CA ASP A 185 12.22 4.46 3.87
C ASP A 185 11.49 3.62 4.93
N ALA A 186 11.17 2.37 4.63
CA ALA A 186 10.51 1.43 5.52
C ALA A 186 11.25 0.07 5.63
N PRO A 187 12.48 0.03 6.18
CA PRO A 187 13.23 -1.21 6.35
C PRO A 187 12.46 -2.27 7.15
N GLY A 188 12.37 -3.50 6.60
CA GLY A 188 11.63 -4.61 7.20
C GLY A 188 10.14 -4.65 6.85
N MET A 189 9.62 -3.65 6.13
CA MET A 189 8.35 -3.76 5.42
C MET A 189 8.62 -4.23 3.99
N ASP A 190 8.33 -5.51 3.73
CA ASP A 190 8.49 -6.10 2.41
C ASP A 190 7.12 -6.49 1.86
N MET A 191 6.91 -6.25 0.57
CA MET A 191 5.76 -6.76 -0.15
C MET A 191 6.19 -7.91 -1.04
N ILE A 192 5.53 -9.06 -0.90
CA ILE A 192 5.76 -10.23 -1.74
C ILE A 192 4.51 -10.46 -2.58
N LEU A 193 4.69 -10.48 -3.90
CA LEU A 193 3.67 -10.85 -4.85
C LEU A 193 3.91 -12.28 -5.31
N SER A 194 2.87 -13.11 -5.33
CA SER A 194 2.88 -14.49 -5.80
C SER A 194 1.64 -14.80 -6.64
N ASP A 195 1.59 -16.00 -7.22
CA ASP A 195 0.45 -16.47 -8.01
C ASP A 195 0.11 -15.52 -9.17
N ILE A 196 1.15 -14.88 -9.72
CA ILE A 196 1.00 -13.83 -10.73
C ILE A 196 0.56 -14.47 -12.04
N GLN A 197 -0.54 -13.96 -12.60
CA GLN A 197 -1.03 -14.34 -13.92
C GLN A 197 -1.32 -13.08 -14.73
N VAL A 198 -0.72 -13.02 -15.91
CA VAL A 198 -0.78 -11.88 -16.83
C VAL A 198 -1.65 -12.25 -18.03
N ASP A 199 -2.54 -11.36 -18.45
CA ASP A 199 -3.41 -11.53 -19.63
C ASP A 199 -4.28 -12.80 -19.63
N VAL A 200 -4.67 -13.26 -18.45
CA VAL A 200 -5.66 -14.33 -18.30
C VAL A 200 -7.08 -13.78 -18.45
N PRO A 201 -8.01 -14.51 -19.10
CA PRO A 201 -9.41 -14.10 -19.14
C PRO A 201 -9.99 -14.00 -17.72
N LEU A 202 -10.58 -12.86 -17.40
CA LEU A 202 -11.28 -12.63 -16.13
C LEU A 202 -12.76 -12.44 -16.39
N ASP A 203 -13.59 -13.09 -15.55
CA ASP A 203 -15.04 -12.94 -15.61
C ASP A 203 -15.44 -11.52 -15.19
N ASP A 204 -16.30 -10.87 -15.98
CA ASP A 204 -16.84 -9.55 -15.68
C ASP A 204 -17.60 -9.52 -14.35
N ALA A 205 -18.16 -10.65 -13.91
CA ALA A 205 -18.84 -10.76 -12.62
C ALA A 205 -17.90 -10.50 -11.42
N LEU A 206 -16.59 -10.72 -11.56
CA LEU A 206 -15.61 -10.38 -10.52
C LEU A 206 -15.59 -8.87 -10.24
N PHE A 207 -15.91 -8.06 -11.24
CA PHE A 207 -15.86 -6.60 -11.19
C PHE A 207 -17.25 -5.96 -11.07
N SER A 208 -18.26 -6.74 -10.69
CA SER A 208 -19.60 -6.20 -10.50
C SER A 208 -19.64 -5.21 -9.34
N LEU A 209 -20.21 -4.03 -9.61
CA LEU A 209 -20.55 -3.04 -8.58
C LEU A 209 -21.96 -3.25 -8.00
N THR A 210 -22.67 -4.28 -8.47
CA THR A 210 -24.01 -4.61 -7.98
C THR A 210 -23.88 -5.37 -6.66
N PRO A 211 -24.52 -4.91 -5.57
CA PRO A 211 -24.53 -5.63 -4.30
C PRO A 211 -25.11 -7.04 -4.47
N PRO A 212 -24.52 -8.08 -3.85
CA PRO A 212 -25.09 -9.42 -3.86
C PRO A 212 -26.45 -9.47 -3.18
N GLU A 213 -27.27 -10.46 -3.54
CA GLU A 213 -28.58 -10.65 -2.91
C GLU A 213 -28.48 -10.79 -1.38
N GLY A 214 -29.34 -10.08 -0.67
CA GLY A 214 -29.38 -10.08 0.80
C GLY A 214 -28.35 -9.15 1.47
N TYR A 215 -27.50 -8.47 0.71
CA TYR A 215 -26.63 -7.41 1.26
C TYR A 215 -27.42 -6.11 1.45
N GLN A 216 -27.18 -5.42 2.57
CA GLN A 216 -27.83 -4.16 2.92
C GLN A 216 -26.86 -2.99 2.82
N PRO A 217 -27.29 -1.83 2.27
CA PRO A 217 -26.44 -0.64 2.24
C PRO A 217 -26.17 -0.17 3.67
N VAL A 218 -24.91 0.10 3.96
CA VAL A 218 -24.52 0.94 5.08
C VAL A 218 -24.84 2.37 4.64
N GLN A 219 -25.87 2.99 5.24
CA GLN A 219 -26.19 4.39 4.92
C GLN A 219 -25.03 5.27 5.37
N VAL A 220 -24.32 5.82 4.39
CA VAL A 220 -23.24 6.76 4.63
C VAL A 220 -23.63 8.06 3.91
N ALA A 221 -24.51 8.83 4.53
CA ALA A 221 -24.85 10.17 4.06
C ALA A 221 -23.87 11.16 4.69
N ALA A 222 -22.73 11.39 4.05
CA ALA A 222 -22.00 12.62 4.30
C ALA A 222 -21.64 13.27 2.96
N ASP A 223 -22.08 14.50 2.79
CA ASP A 223 -21.51 15.39 1.78
C ASP A 223 -20.03 15.61 2.13
N VAL A 224 -19.14 15.02 1.34
CA VAL A 224 -17.68 15.08 1.51
C VAL A 224 -17.19 16.54 1.56
N SER A 225 -17.89 17.47 0.88
CA SER A 225 -17.55 18.90 0.90
C SER A 225 -17.75 19.57 2.26
N THR A 226 -18.50 18.93 3.16
CA THR A 226 -18.77 19.42 4.52
C THR A 226 -17.88 18.79 5.59
N VAL A 227 -16.96 17.89 5.20
CA VAL A 227 -16.06 17.21 6.14
C VAL A 227 -14.91 18.14 6.52
N THR A 228 -14.62 18.23 7.81
CA THR A 228 -13.65 19.15 8.39
C THR A 228 -12.74 18.47 9.42
N GLU A 229 -11.69 19.17 9.86
CA GLU A 229 -10.79 18.71 10.93
C GLU A 229 -11.55 18.33 12.22
N LYS A 230 -12.68 19.01 12.50
CA LYS A 230 -13.51 18.72 13.68
C LYS A 230 -14.09 17.31 13.63
N ASP A 231 -14.43 16.80 12.44
CA ASP A 231 -14.94 15.46 12.27
C ASP A 231 -13.86 14.41 12.57
N PHE A 232 -12.62 14.69 12.17
CA PHE A 232 -11.48 13.84 12.50
C PHE A 232 -11.16 13.85 14.00
N ILE A 233 -11.19 15.02 14.64
CA ILE A 233 -11.04 15.13 16.09
C ILE A 233 -12.14 14.35 16.83
N GLU A 234 -13.38 14.42 16.35
CA GLU A 234 -14.49 13.66 16.93
C GLU A 234 -14.31 12.14 16.75
N TYR A 235 -13.77 11.70 15.60
CA TYR A 235 -13.39 10.31 15.41
C TYR A 235 -12.31 9.84 16.41
N LEU A 236 -11.26 10.64 16.62
CA LEU A 236 -10.22 10.34 17.60
C LEU A 236 -10.77 10.31 19.04
N ARG A 237 -11.70 11.23 19.37
CA ARG A 237 -12.41 11.26 20.66
C ARG A 237 -13.28 10.03 20.86
N LEU A 238 -14.07 9.67 19.85
CA LEU A 238 -14.92 8.49 19.90
C LEU A 238 -14.07 7.24 20.15
N TRP A 239 -13.01 7.03 19.36
CA TRP A 239 -12.17 5.85 19.48
C TRP A 239 -11.50 5.74 20.85
N SER A 240 -10.87 6.83 21.32
CA SER A 240 -10.21 6.85 22.64
C SER A 240 -11.19 6.69 23.81
N SER A 241 -12.44 7.14 23.67
CA SER A 241 -13.48 6.85 24.67
C SER A 241 -13.97 5.40 24.64
N TRP A 242 -13.83 4.73 23.48
CA TRP A 242 -14.29 3.37 23.26
C TRP A 242 -13.29 2.32 23.76
N THR A 243 -11.99 2.58 23.62
CA THR A 243 -10.92 1.68 24.08
C THR A 243 -10.83 1.64 25.61
N VAL A 244 -10.48 0.48 26.15
CA VAL A 244 -10.37 0.27 27.60
C VAL A 244 -9.24 1.15 28.19
N ASP A 245 -8.12 1.24 27.47
CA ASP A 245 -6.91 1.97 27.88
C ASP A 245 -6.89 3.45 27.44
N GLY A 246 -7.91 3.90 26.71
CA GLY A 246 -7.95 5.28 26.21
C GLY A 246 -7.05 5.53 25.01
N SER A 247 -6.52 4.47 24.38
CA SER A 247 -5.64 4.57 23.22
C SER A 247 -6.36 5.11 21.99
N PHE A 248 -5.63 5.88 21.17
CA PHE A 248 -6.08 6.30 19.84
C PHE A 248 -6.08 5.13 18.83
N PRO A 249 -6.70 5.31 17.64
CA PRO A 249 -6.70 4.29 16.60
C PRO A 249 -5.30 3.78 16.25
N PRO A 250 -5.10 2.49 15.95
CA PRO A 250 -3.80 2.02 15.49
C PRO A 250 -3.45 2.55 14.09
N THR A 251 -4.47 2.89 13.28
CA THR A 251 -4.33 3.60 12.00
C THR A 251 -5.53 4.52 11.82
N VAL A 252 -5.35 5.59 11.05
CA VAL A 252 -6.41 6.57 10.68
C VAL A 252 -6.73 6.57 9.18
N SER A 253 -6.01 5.76 8.41
CA SER A 253 -6.20 5.58 6.97
C SER A 253 -6.25 4.09 6.63
N GLY A 254 -6.77 3.78 5.44
CA GLY A 254 -6.81 2.41 4.91
C GLY A 254 -8.11 1.69 5.25
N THR A 255 -8.38 0.60 4.53
CA THR A 255 -9.58 -0.23 4.71
C THR A 255 -9.46 -1.16 5.91
N GLU A 256 -8.27 -1.27 6.53
CA GLU A 256 -8.00 -2.20 7.62
C GLU A 256 -8.65 -1.81 8.94
N ILE A 257 -9.04 -0.54 9.14
CA ILE A 257 -9.54 -0.08 10.45
C ILE A 257 -10.80 -0.81 10.91
N ALA A 258 -11.67 -1.22 9.98
CA ALA A 258 -12.84 -2.03 10.28
C ALA A 258 -12.45 -3.42 10.79
N ARG A 259 -11.46 -4.07 10.15
CA ARG A 259 -10.91 -5.36 10.59
C ARG A 259 -10.27 -5.22 11.96
N ILE A 260 -9.44 -4.20 12.16
CA ILE A 260 -8.75 -3.96 13.43
C ILE A 260 -9.77 -3.72 14.55
N ALA A 261 -10.84 -2.98 14.30
CA ALA A 261 -11.92 -2.82 15.27
C ALA A 261 -12.57 -4.17 15.61
N ILE A 262 -12.83 -5.04 14.64
CA ILE A 262 -13.37 -6.39 14.91
C ILE A 262 -12.40 -7.22 15.77
N GLU A 263 -11.10 -7.21 15.45
CA GLU A 263 -10.05 -7.90 16.20
C GLU A 263 -9.94 -7.37 17.64
N MET A 264 -9.85 -6.06 17.81
CA MET A 264 -9.83 -5.39 19.12
C MET A 264 -11.09 -5.70 19.94
N GLY A 265 -12.25 -5.79 19.30
CA GLY A 265 -13.50 -6.21 19.93
C GLY A 265 -13.45 -7.66 20.44
N ARG A 266 -12.88 -8.59 19.65
CA ARG A 266 -12.68 -9.99 20.06
C ARG A 266 -11.69 -10.11 21.23
N ASP A 267 -10.67 -9.28 21.24
CA ASP A 267 -9.65 -9.22 22.30
C ASP A 267 -10.13 -8.49 23.56
N GLY A 268 -11.36 -7.97 23.57
CA GLY A 268 -11.91 -7.24 24.72
C GLY A 268 -11.25 -5.87 24.95
N ARG A 269 -10.64 -5.27 23.92
CA ARG A 269 -9.99 -3.94 24.00
C ARG A 269 -10.98 -2.78 23.93
N PHE A 270 -12.25 -3.05 23.66
CA PHE A 270 -13.33 -2.07 23.71
C PHE A 270 -14.18 -2.25 24.97
N ARG A 271 -14.63 -1.14 25.55
CA ARG A 271 -15.46 -1.11 26.76
C ARG A 271 -16.84 -1.72 26.56
N SER A 272 -17.35 -1.69 25.33
CA SER A 272 -18.69 -2.14 24.95
C SER A 272 -18.76 -2.35 23.43
N PRO A 273 -19.84 -2.95 22.88
CA PRO A 273 -20.03 -3.06 21.43
C PRO A 273 -20.10 -1.73 20.69
N LEU A 274 -20.52 -0.66 21.39
CA LEU A 274 -20.54 0.72 20.91
C LEU A 274 -19.73 1.61 21.84
N ALA A 275 -19.21 2.73 21.34
CA ALA A 275 -18.51 3.73 22.15
C ALA A 275 -19.46 4.32 23.21
N PRO A 276 -19.00 4.51 24.46
CA PRO A 276 -19.83 5.10 25.51
C PRO A 276 -20.38 6.48 25.12
N GLY A 277 -21.69 6.66 25.21
CA GLY A 277 -22.35 7.93 24.88
C GLY A 277 -22.74 8.12 23.41
N TYR A 278 -22.50 7.12 22.56
CA TYR A 278 -22.86 7.14 21.14
C TYR A 278 -23.86 6.04 20.81
N ASP A 279 -24.85 6.35 19.97
CA ASP A 279 -25.65 5.33 19.30
C ASP A 279 -24.95 4.78 18.05
N ALA A 280 -25.48 3.68 17.50
CA ALA A 280 -24.88 3.00 16.35
C ALA A 280 -24.79 3.90 15.11
N THR A 281 -25.79 4.75 14.87
CA THR A 281 -25.83 5.66 13.72
C THR A 281 -24.81 6.79 13.89
N GLN A 282 -24.72 7.37 15.08
CA GLN A 282 -23.74 8.40 15.43
C GLN A 282 -22.32 7.87 15.27
N GLN A 283 -22.03 6.70 15.84
CA GLN A 283 -20.71 6.08 15.75
C GLN A 283 -20.31 5.82 14.29
N GLN A 284 -21.22 5.25 13.51
CA GLN A 284 -20.98 5.00 12.09
C GLN A 284 -20.70 6.30 11.32
N ASN A 285 -21.49 7.35 11.55
CA ASN A 285 -21.31 8.65 10.89
C ASN A 285 -19.99 9.33 11.29
N ILE A 286 -19.62 9.29 12.57
CA ILE A 286 -18.36 9.86 13.08
C ILE A 286 -17.16 9.13 12.49
N MET A 287 -17.18 7.79 12.51
CA MET A 287 -16.10 6.98 11.92
C MET A 287 -15.96 7.29 10.44
N PHE A 288 -17.06 7.34 9.68
CA PHE A 288 -17.00 7.68 8.26
C PHE A 288 -16.40 9.08 8.03
N ARG A 289 -16.97 10.13 8.65
CA ARG A 289 -16.53 11.51 8.41
C ARG A 289 -15.07 11.73 8.81
N GLY A 290 -14.62 11.10 9.91
CA GLY A 290 -13.21 11.14 10.31
C GLY A 290 -12.27 10.50 9.29
N MET A 291 -12.63 9.32 8.76
CA MET A 291 -11.86 8.67 7.69
C MET A 291 -11.89 9.46 6.38
N THR A 292 -13.04 10.06 6.03
CA THR A 292 -13.17 10.93 4.85
C THR A 292 -12.26 12.14 4.95
N PHE A 293 -12.10 12.75 6.13
CA PHE A 293 -11.17 13.86 6.31
C PHE A 293 -9.74 13.46 5.95
N ILE A 294 -9.28 12.29 6.39
CA ILE A 294 -7.93 11.80 6.03
C ILE A 294 -7.80 11.60 4.52
N ALA A 295 -8.86 11.16 3.86
CA ALA A 295 -8.88 11.04 2.40
C ALA A 295 -8.80 12.41 1.68
N THR A 296 -9.25 13.51 2.28
CA THR A 296 -9.16 14.86 1.68
C THR A 296 -7.82 15.58 1.92
N VAL A 297 -7.06 15.18 2.93
CA VAL A 297 -5.71 15.74 3.18
C VAL A 297 -4.72 15.19 2.15
N PRO A 298 -3.95 16.01 1.41
CA PRO A 298 -3.02 15.53 0.39
C PRO A 298 -2.02 14.49 0.93
N SER A 299 -1.68 13.46 0.15
CA SER A 299 -0.69 12.47 0.61
C SER A 299 0.69 13.10 0.77
N GLY A 300 1.49 12.50 1.64
CA GLY A 300 2.82 13.03 1.98
C GLY A 300 2.79 14.29 2.86
N THR A 301 1.66 15.01 2.93
CA THR A 301 1.52 16.24 3.74
C THR A 301 0.87 16.00 5.09
N TRP A 302 0.84 14.75 5.57
CA TRP A 302 0.38 14.41 6.92
C TRP A 302 1.14 13.22 7.49
N ARG A 303 1.09 13.10 8.82
CA ARG A 303 1.64 11.98 9.58
C ARG A 303 0.73 11.67 10.76
N TYR A 304 0.65 10.39 11.09
CA TYR A 304 -0.05 9.90 12.28
C TYR A 304 0.93 9.21 13.22
N ALA A 305 0.93 9.64 14.48
CA ALA A 305 1.76 9.13 15.56
C ALA A 305 0.93 8.78 16.81
N GLY A 306 -0.40 8.71 16.68
CA GLY A 306 -1.29 8.37 17.79
C GLY A 306 -1.34 6.88 18.14
N GLN A 307 -0.74 6.01 17.34
CA GLN A 307 -0.70 4.57 17.63
C GLN A 307 -0.09 4.32 19.02
N ASN A 308 -0.79 3.57 19.87
CA ASN A 308 -0.42 3.27 21.26
C ASN A 308 -0.30 4.50 22.19
N VAL A 309 -0.73 5.68 21.75
CA VAL A 309 -0.82 6.89 22.59
C VAL A 309 -2.19 6.93 23.25
N ALA A 310 -2.22 7.15 24.57
CA ALA A 310 -3.47 7.35 25.32
C ALA A 310 -3.90 8.82 25.28
N PHE A 311 -5.21 9.05 25.31
CA PHE A 311 -5.78 10.39 25.40
C PHE A 311 -5.35 11.13 26.68
N GLY A 312 -5.05 12.42 26.56
CA GLY A 312 -5.01 13.36 27.67
C GLY A 312 -3.73 14.18 27.83
N ASP A 313 -2.63 13.86 27.13
CA ASP A 313 -1.38 14.62 27.23
C ASP A 313 -1.36 15.82 26.25
N PRO A 314 -1.37 17.08 26.73
CA PRO A 314 -1.31 18.25 25.85
C PRO A 314 0.05 18.44 25.18
N ALA A 315 1.12 17.77 25.60
CA ALA A 315 2.44 17.91 25.00
C ALA A 315 2.73 16.89 23.90
N THR A 316 1.94 15.81 23.81
CA THR A 316 2.19 14.71 22.87
C THR A 316 1.44 14.93 21.55
N PRO A 317 2.14 15.21 20.43
CA PRO A 317 1.51 15.30 19.12
C PRO A 317 1.13 13.90 18.61
N ILE A 318 -0.09 13.74 18.10
CA ILE A 318 -0.61 12.46 17.60
C ILE A 318 -0.91 12.47 16.11
N PHE A 319 -1.10 13.65 15.53
CA PHE A 319 -1.34 13.81 14.10
C PHE A 319 -0.92 15.22 13.68
N TRP A 320 -0.30 15.35 12.52
CA TRP A 320 -0.06 16.66 11.94
C TRP A 320 -0.22 16.62 10.44
N TYR A 321 -0.69 17.74 9.89
CA TYR A 321 -0.89 17.88 8.46
C TYR A 321 -0.74 19.32 7.99
N GLN A 322 -0.43 19.49 6.71
CA GLN A 322 -0.43 20.77 6.05
C GLN A 322 -1.75 20.94 5.29
N PRO A 323 -2.60 21.92 5.65
CA PRO A 323 -3.77 22.26 4.84
C PRO A 323 -3.34 22.69 3.43
N GLN A 324 -4.16 22.38 2.43
CA GLN A 324 -3.86 22.71 1.03
C GLN A 324 -3.62 24.23 0.87
N GLY A 325 -2.48 24.61 0.31
CA GLY A 325 -2.09 26.00 0.10
C GLY A 325 -1.66 26.76 1.37
N SER A 326 -1.58 26.11 2.52
CA SER A 326 -1.14 26.74 3.78
C SER A 326 0.39 26.74 3.90
N PRO A 327 1.01 27.85 4.37
CA PRO A 327 2.43 27.87 4.74
C PRO A 327 2.73 27.25 6.11
N THR A 328 1.69 27.00 6.92
CA THR A 328 1.79 26.46 8.28
C THR A 328 1.14 25.09 8.39
N TRP A 329 1.59 24.32 9.39
CA TRP A 329 1.10 22.98 9.70
C TRP A 329 0.15 23.02 10.89
N ARG A 330 -0.85 22.14 10.87
CA ARG A 330 -1.74 21.91 12.00
C ARG A 330 -1.32 20.65 12.73
N VAL A 331 -1.22 20.72 14.05
CA VAL A 331 -0.81 19.61 14.93
C VAL A 331 -1.93 19.34 15.92
N ILE A 332 -2.44 18.12 15.92
CA ILE A 332 -3.41 17.62 16.89
C ILE A 332 -2.62 16.89 17.98
N TYR A 333 -2.87 17.26 19.24
CA TYR A 333 -2.21 16.69 20.42
C TYR A 333 -3.09 15.63 21.09
N ALA A 334 -2.52 14.85 22.02
CA ALA A 334 -3.20 13.72 22.65
C ALA A 334 -4.38 14.11 23.54
N ASP A 335 -4.50 15.37 23.96
CA ASP A 335 -5.70 15.94 24.60
C ASP A 335 -6.73 16.50 23.59
N LEU A 336 -6.46 16.33 22.29
CA LEU A 336 -7.27 16.76 21.14
C LEU A 336 -7.37 18.26 20.89
N HIS A 337 -6.52 19.09 21.52
CA HIS A 337 -6.38 20.46 21.05
C HIS A 337 -5.56 20.52 19.76
N VAL A 338 -5.69 21.64 19.03
CA VAL A 338 -4.97 21.87 17.78
C VAL A 338 -4.04 23.06 17.93
N GLY A 339 -2.77 22.84 17.60
CA GLY A 339 -1.77 23.89 17.44
C GLY A 339 -1.49 24.18 15.97
N GLU A 340 -0.98 25.38 15.71
CA GLU A 340 -0.43 25.76 14.40
C GLU A 340 1.08 25.97 14.55
N VAL A 341 1.87 25.34 13.69
CA VAL A 341 3.34 25.36 13.77
C VAL A 341 3.97 25.65 12.41
N ALA A 342 5.17 26.22 12.42
CA ALA A 342 5.98 26.36 11.22
C ALA A 342 6.59 24.99 10.83
N PRO A 343 6.95 24.77 9.55
CA PRO A 343 7.57 23.51 9.12
C PRO A 343 8.83 23.11 9.91
N GLY A 344 9.60 24.09 10.40
CA GLY A 344 10.81 23.84 11.19
C GLY A 344 10.55 23.40 12.64
N ASP A 345 9.31 23.59 13.13
CA ASP A 345 8.88 23.27 14.49
C ASP A 345 8.01 22.01 14.53
N LEU A 346 7.96 21.25 13.43
CA LEU A 346 7.23 19.99 13.37
C LEU A 346 7.81 18.96 14.35
N PRO A 347 6.95 18.11 14.95
CA PRO A 347 7.39 16.92 15.66
C PRO A 347 8.33 16.08 14.78
N LYS A 348 9.42 15.60 15.37
CA LYS A 348 10.45 14.80 14.69
C LYS A 348 10.13 13.32 14.68
#